data_AF-A0A7X8J5U3-F1
#
_entry.id   AF-A0A7X8J5U3-F1
#
_cell.length_a   1.000
_cell.length_b   1.000
_cell.length_c   1.000
_cell.angle_alpha   90.00
_cell.angle_beta   90.00
_cell.angle_gamma   90.00
#
_symmetry.space_group_name_H-M   'P 1'
#
loop_
_entity.id
_entity.type
_entity.pdbx_description
1 polymer ?
#
loop_
_entity_poly.entity_id
_entity_poly.type
_entity_poly.pdbx_seq_one_letter_code
_entity_poly.pdbx_strand_id
1 'polypeptide(L)'
;MASRPTLADTLAKNISKGKLKDTIPLNDKFLYLKVLFLDDAKLYEATLNHLQTLENVQQAEDYLAQQFPTWEVSSPAVQKFLMLLKHVF
;
A
#
# COMPACT_ATOMS: atom_id res chain seq x y z
N MET A 1 -11.97 38.74 -2.91
CA MET A 1 -12.37 37.63 -3.79
C MET A 1 -11.65 36.38 -3.29
N ALA A 2 -12.35 35.45 -2.64
CA ALA A 2 -11.73 34.30 -1.97
C ALA A 2 -11.68 33.10 -2.92
N SER A 3 -10.49 32.73 -3.39
CA SER A 3 -10.27 31.50 -4.16
C SER A 3 -10.40 30.31 -3.23
N ARG A 4 -11.51 29.57 -3.34
CA ARG A 4 -11.67 28.25 -2.72
C ARG A 4 -10.63 27.32 -3.36
N PRO A 5 -9.72 26.70 -2.59
CA PRO A 5 -8.90 25.63 -3.14
C PRO A 5 -9.84 24.49 -3.55
N THR A 6 -9.87 24.19 -4.84
CA THR A 6 -10.63 23.07 -5.39
C THR A 6 -10.05 21.77 -4.85
N LEU A 7 -10.90 20.82 -4.44
CA LEU A 7 -10.50 19.53 -3.87
C LEU A 7 -9.52 18.73 -4.76
N ALA A 8 -9.43 19.07 -6.05
CA ALA A 8 -8.46 18.54 -7.00
C ALA A 8 -7.00 18.92 -6.68
N ASP A 9 -6.76 20.13 -6.14
CA ASP A 9 -5.40 20.63 -5.86
C ASP A 9 -4.79 19.94 -4.62
N THR A 10 -5.63 19.58 -3.66
CA THR A 10 -5.23 18.79 -2.48
C THR A 10 -4.94 17.33 -2.80
N LEU A 11 -5.55 16.77 -3.86
CA LEU A 11 -5.17 15.44 -4.36
C LEU A 11 -3.83 15.48 -5.10
N ALA A 12 -3.59 16.51 -5.93
CA ALA A 12 -2.38 16.65 -6.74
C ALA A 12 -1.09 16.68 -5.90
N LYS A 13 -1.13 17.32 -4.73
CA LYS A 13 0.03 17.40 -3.82
C LYS A 13 0.38 16.07 -3.13
N ASN A 14 -0.47 15.04 -3.27
CA ASN A 14 -0.24 13.69 -2.74
C ASN A 14 0.14 12.67 -3.82
N ILE A 15 0.11 13.05 -5.11
CA ILE A 15 0.44 12.15 -6.24
C ILE A 15 1.92 11.72 -6.19
N SER A 16 2.80 12.54 -5.59
CA SER A 16 4.22 12.18 -5.38
C SER A 16 4.43 11.04 -4.37
N LYS A 17 3.41 10.69 -3.58
CA LYS A 17 3.41 9.49 -2.72
C LYS A 17 2.71 8.30 -3.41
N GLY A 18 2.61 8.29 -4.74
CA GLY A 18 1.74 7.35 -5.46
C GLY A 18 2.37 6.03 -5.88
N LYS A 19 3.69 5.93 -6.10
CA LYS A 19 4.30 4.83 -6.89
C LYS A 19 3.83 3.42 -6.50
N LEU A 20 3.78 3.13 -5.20
CA LEU A 20 3.39 1.82 -4.69
C LEU A 20 1.87 1.57 -4.77
N LYS A 21 1.05 2.56 -4.41
CA LYS A 21 -0.42 2.49 -4.51
C LYS A 21 -0.92 2.46 -5.97
N ASP A 22 -0.17 3.08 -6.88
CA ASP A 22 -0.48 3.19 -8.30
C ASP A 22 -0.04 1.92 -9.07
N THR A 23 1.05 1.28 -8.63
CA THR A 23 1.51 0.00 -9.21
C THR A 23 0.63 -1.18 -8.78
N ILE A 24 -0.02 -1.12 -7.61
CA ILE A 24 -0.96 -2.16 -7.18
C ILE A 24 -2.26 -2.01 -7.99
N PRO A 25 -2.63 -2.99 -8.84
CA PRO A 25 -3.87 -2.90 -9.58
C PRO A 25 -5.06 -2.97 -8.62
N LEU A 26 -6.10 -2.17 -8.92
CA LEU A 26 -7.29 -2.01 -8.08
C LEU A 26 -7.95 -3.35 -7.71
N ASN A 27 -7.93 -4.32 -8.63
CA ASN A 27 -8.42 -5.68 -8.39
C ASN A 27 -7.63 -6.41 -7.30
N ASP A 28 -6.31 -6.34 -7.34
CA ASP A 28 -5.46 -6.93 -6.30
C ASP A 28 -5.57 -6.14 -4.99
N LYS A 29 -5.79 -4.82 -5.03
CA LYS A 29 -6.09 -4.02 -3.82
C LYS A 29 -7.33 -4.57 -3.09
N PHE A 30 -8.43 -4.83 -3.78
CA PHE A 30 -9.62 -5.42 -3.14
C PHE A 30 -9.35 -6.81 -2.59
N LEU A 31 -8.58 -7.62 -3.32
CA LEU A 31 -8.15 -8.94 -2.87
C LEU A 31 -7.34 -8.85 -1.58
N TYR A 32 -6.30 -8.02 -1.53
CA TYR A 32 -5.47 -7.82 -0.34
C TYR A 32 -6.31 -7.27 0.80
N LEU A 33 -7.14 -6.26 0.55
CA LEU A 33 -8.01 -5.68 1.56
C LEU A 33 -8.88 -6.75 2.22
N LYS A 34 -9.57 -7.58 1.42
CA LYS A 34 -10.43 -8.67 1.91
C LYS A 34 -9.65 -9.80 2.60
N VAL A 35 -8.54 -10.23 2.01
CA VAL A 35 -7.82 -11.47 2.38
C VAL A 35 -6.77 -11.21 3.46
N LEU A 36 -6.02 -10.12 3.35
CA LEU A 36 -4.90 -9.78 4.21
C LEU A 36 -5.29 -8.78 5.31
N PHE A 37 -6.21 -7.87 5.02
CA PHE A 37 -6.60 -6.78 5.93
C PHE A 37 -8.03 -6.92 6.45
N LEU A 38 -8.75 -8.00 6.15
CA LEU A 38 -10.11 -8.27 6.62
C LEU A 38 -11.10 -7.10 6.37
N ASP A 39 -11.01 -6.47 5.21
CA ASP A 39 -11.78 -5.29 4.78
C ASP A 39 -11.38 -3.97 5.48
N ASP A 40 -10.28 -3.97 6.26
CA ASP A 40 -9.84 -2.79 6.99
C ASP A 40 -9.02 -1.82 6.12
N ALA A 41 -9.75 -0.94 5.43
CA ALA A 41 -9.17 0.05 4.52
C ALA A 41 -8.22 1.03 5.20
N LYS A 42 -8.46 1.37 6.47
CA LYS A 42 -7.58 2.28 7.21
C LYS A 42 -6.22 1.64 7.44
N LEU A 43 -6.23 0.37 7.83
CA LEU A 43 -5.02 -0.39 8.09
C LEU A 43 -4.24 -0.62 6.79
N TYR A 44 -4.93 -0.98 5.70
CA TYR A 44 -4.33 -1.07 4.36
C TYR A 44 -3.63 0.21 3.92
N GLU A 45 -4.30 1.37 4.06
CA GLU A 45 -3.71 2.64 3.66
C GLU A 45 -2.53 3.07 4.54
N ALA A 46 -2.60 2.79 5.85
CA ALA A 46 -1.52 3.07 6.78
C ALA A 46 -0.29 2.22 6.47
N THR A 47 -0.47 0.93 6.24
CA THR A 47 0.59 -0.01 5.83
C THR A 47 1.25 0.46 4.53
N LEU A 48 0.48 0.80 3.50
CA LEU A 48 1.04 1.29 2.24
C LEU A 48 1.80 2.61 2.39
N ASN A 49 1.29 3.53 3.18
CA ASN A 49 1.97 4.80 3.44
C ASN A 49 3.29 4.56 4.18
N HIS A 50 3.33 3.59 5.09
CA HIS A 50 4.57 3.21 5.76
C HIS A 50 5.55 2.51 4.81
N LEU A 51 5.07 1.57 3.99
CA LEU A 51 5.87 0.90 2.98
C LEU A 51 6.52 1.90 2.02
N GLN A 52 5.81 2.97 1.65
CA GLN A 52 6.36 4.04 0.80
C GLN A 52 7.40 4.93 1.49
N THR A 53 7.48 4.93 2.82
CA THR A 53 8.54 5.64 3.56
C THR A 53 9.82 4.83 3.67
N LEU A 54 9.75 3.52 3.41
CA LEU A 54 10.92 2.65 3.38
C LEU A 54 11.67 2.89 2.07
N GLU A 55 12.99 2.67 2.10
CA GLU A 55 13.87 2.80 0.93
C GLU A 55 14.25 1.44 0.33
N ASN A 56 14.01 0.35 1.05
CA ASN A 56 14.40 -0.99 0.66
C ASN A 56 13.24 -1.97 0.79
N VAL A 57 13.10 -2.85 -0.21
CA VAL A 57 12.09 -3.92 -0.15
C VAL A 57 12.28 -4.83 1.06
N GLN A 58 13.52 -5.10 1.47
CA GLN A 58 13.79 -5.93 2.64
C GLN A 58 13.17 -5.35 3.91
N GLN A 59 13.22 -4.02 4.11
CA GLN A 59 12.55 -3.38 5.25
C GLN A 59 11.02 -3.47 5.13
N ALA A 60 10.51 -3.42 3.90
CA ALA A 60 9.09 -3.57 3.63
C ALA A 60 8.61 -4.98 3.98
N GLU A 61 9.36 -6.01 3.59
CA GLU A 61 9.09 -7.41 3.94
C GLU A 61 9.16 -7.63 5.46
N ASP A 62 10.18 -7.10 6.13
CA ASP A 62 10.35 -7.21 7.58
C ASP A 62 9.20 -6.52 8.33
N TYR A 63 8.81 -5.31 7.92
CA TYR A 63 7.69 -4.59 8.51
C TYR A 63 6.38 -5.37 8.39
N LEU A 64 6.13 -6.01 7.25
CA LEU A 64 4.93 -6.82 7.04
C LEU A 64 4.95 -8.10 7.86
N ALA A 65 6.10 -8.77 7.95
CA ALA A 65 6.26 -9.95 8.80
C ALA A 65 6.04 -9.61 10.29
N GLN A 66 6.48 -8.42 10.73
CA GLN A 66 6.31 -7.96 12.09
C GLN A 66 4.89 -7.45 12.39
N GLN A 67 4.27 -6.70 11.48
CA GLN A 67 2.89 -6.20 11.66
C GLN A 67 1.84 -7.29 11.48
N PHE A 68 2.10 -8.23 10.58
CA PHE A 68 1.16 -9.28 10.22
C PHE A 68 1.80 -10.66 10.37
N PRO A 69 2.06 -11.10 11.62
CA PRO A 69 2.55 -12.46 11.87
C PRO A 69 1.54 -13.53 11.45
N THR A 70 0.27 -13.16 11.25
CA THR A 70 -0.80 -14.03 10.76
C THR A 70 -0.84 -14.13 9.23
N TRP A 71 -0.02 -13.36 8.52
CA TRP A 71 0.04 -13.48 7.07
C TRP A 71 0.75 -14.76 6.66
N GLU A 72 0.00 -15.61 5.99
CA GLU A 72 0.52 -16.81 5.35
C GLU A 72 1.41 -16.40 4.17
N VAL A 73 2.73 -16.42 4.33
CA VAL A 73 3.69 -16.17 3.25
C VAL A 73 3.54 -17.14 2.07
N SER A 74 2.96 -18.32 2.31
CA SER A 74 2.59 -19.27 1.25
C SER A 74 1.32 -18.87 0.48
N SER A 75 0.55 -17.90 0.99
CA SER A 75 -0.66 -17.43 0.35
C SER A 75 -0.31 -16.66 -0.94
N PRO A 76 -1.00 -16.96 -2.06
CA PRO A 76 -0.78 -16.26 -3.32
C PRO A 76 -1.03 -14.74 -3.21
N ALA A 77 -1.88 -14.31 -2.29
CA ALA A 77 -2.10 -12.89 -2.02
C ALA A 77 -0.85 -12.22 -1.42
N VAL A 78 -0.22 -12.83 -0.41
CA VAL A 78 1.01 -12.30 0.20
C VAL A 78 2.14 -12.32 -0.82
N GLN A 79 2.33 -13.44 -1.53
CA GLN A 79 3.37 -13.57 -2.56
C GLN A 79 3.27 -12.49 -3.65
N LYS A 80 2.07 -12.25 -4.18
CA LYS A 80 1.86 -11.16 -5.14
C LYS A 80 2.15 -9.79 -4.53
N PHE A 81 1.75 -9.55 -3.28
CA PHE A 81 2.04 -8.29 -2.61
C PHE A 81 3.55 -8.06 -2.47
N LEU A 82 4.30 -9.07 -2.02
CA LEU A 82 5.77 -9.00 -1.90
C LEU A 82 6.44 -8.82 -3.28
N MET A 83 5.98 -9.53 -4.31
CA MET A 83 6.47 -9.35 -5.69
C MET A 83 6.25 -7.92 -6.20
N LEU A 84 5.08 -7.32 -5.90
CA LEU A 84 4.80 -5.92 -6.25
C LEU A 84 5.75 -4.96 -5.53
N LEU A 85 6.05 -5.20 -4.23
CA LEU A 85 7.04 -4.40 -3.51
C LEU A 85 8.41 -4.49 -4.19
N LYS A 86 8.87 -5.69 -4.53
CA LYS A 86 10.16 -5.90 -5.20
C LYS A 86 10.25 -5.28 -6.60
N HIS A 87 9.11 -5.00 -7.23
CA HIS A 87 9.04 -4.33 -8.52
C HIS A 87 9.00 -2.80 -8.38
N VAL A 88 8.48 -2.29 -7.25
CA VAL A 88 8.36 -0.85 -7.00
C VAL A 88 9.65 -0.26 -6.40
N PHE A 89 10.35 -1.06 -5.60
CA PHE A 89 11.66 -0.77 -4.98
C PHE A 89 12.81 -1.10 -5.93
#